data_AF-A0A962ND90-F1
#
_entry.id   AF-A0A962ND90-F1
#
_cell.length_a   1.000
_cell.length_b   1.000
_cell.length_c   1.000
_cell.angle_alpha   90.00
_cell.angle_beta   90.00
_cell.angle_gamma   90.00
#
_symmetry.space_group_name_H-M   'P 1'
#
loop_
_entity.id
_entity.type
_entity.pdbx_description
1 polymer ?
#
loop_
_entity_poly.entity_id
_entity_poly.type
_entity_poly.pdbx_seq_one_letter_code
_entity_poly.pdbx_strand_id
1 'polypeptide(L)'
;FGVVCVDSGYELHIGGNGGIKVRVTDLLCKVATEAEVLEYSAAFCQLYREQAHYLERTAPWVERVGLETIRQALSDATERQALYQRFQVSQQARIDPWKRHADGAEGHEFTPVTVAGRVTAESSLNH
;
A
#
# COMPACT_ATOMS: atom_id res chain seq x y z
N PHE A 1 0.93 5.76 2.54
CA PHE A 1 1.42 5.67 3.92
C PHE A 1 2.76 4.97 3.87
N GLY A 2 3.77 5.49 4.53
CA GLY A 2 5.11 4.94 4.58
C GLY A 2 5.57 4.82 6.03
N VAL A 3 6.35 3.78 6.31
CA VAL A 3 6.93 3.51 7.62
C VAL A 3 8.44 3.42 7.44
N VAL A 4 9.19 4.18 8.23
CA VAL A 4 10.65 4.14 8.25
C VAL A 4 11.08 3.73 9.65
N CYS A 5 11.70 2.56 9.78
CA CYS A 5 12.30 2.12 11.04
C CYS A 5 13.56 2.96 11.34
N VAL A 6 13.68 3.43 12.56
CA VAL A 6 14.82 4.20 13.07
C VAL A 6 15.21 3.67 14.45
N ASP A 7 16.40 4.01 14.95
CA ASP A 7 16.88 3.51 16.25
C ASP A 7 15.93 3.82 17.42
N SER A 8 15.14 4.89 17.30
CA SER A 8 14.17 5.33 18.31
C SER A 8 12.73 4.83 18.08
N GLY A 9 12.50 3.89 17.17
CA GLY A 9 11.16 3.39 16.81
C GLY A 9 10.86 3.58 15.33
N TYR A 10 9.80 4.32 15.00
CA TYR A 10 9.28 4.43 13.64
C TYR A 10 8.88 5.85 13.28
N GLU A 11 9.25 6.30 12.09
CA GLU A 11 8.69 7.51 11.48
C GLU A 11 7.57 7.12 10.52
N LEU A 12 6.43 7.78 10.68
CA LEU A 12 5.25 7.59 9.84
C LEU A 12 5.17 8.71 8.82
N HIS A 13 4.96 8.37 7.55
CA HIS A 13 5.02 9.31 6.42
C HIS A 13 3.79 9.20 5.52
N ILE A 14 3.27 10.32 5.01
CA ILE A 14 2.04 10.36 4.18
C ILE A 14 2.18 11.26 2.95
N GLY A 15 1.22 11.16 2.02
CA GLY A 15 1.12 12.09 0.89
C GLY A 15 2.10 11.87 -0.28
N GLY A 16 2.98 10.86 -0.25
CA GLY A 16 3.90 10.60 -1.37
C GLY A 16 3.21 10.16 -2.67
N ASN A 17 3.79 10.48 -3.83
CA ASN A 17 3.34 10.01 -5.14
C ASN A 17 4.52 9.80 -6.11
N GLY A 18 4.61 8.60 -6.69
CA GLY A 18 5.58 8.24 -7.73
C GLY A 18 5.03 8.28 -9.16
N GLY A 19 3.90 8.97 -9.39
CA GLY A 19 3.28 9.10 -10.71
C GLY A 19 3.81 10.30 -11.52
N ILE A 20 3.01 10.77 -12.48
CA ILE A 20 3.36 11.89 -13.39
C ILE A 20 3.87 13.13 -12.63
N LYS A 21 3.16 13.52 -11.56
CA LYS A 21 3.62 14.56 -10.62
C LYS A 21 4.30 13.89 -9.43
N VAL A 22 5.62 13.80 -9.46
CA VAL A 22 6.39 13.27 -8.32
C VAL A 22 6.19 14.17 -7.11
N ARG A 23 5.95 13.55 -5.95
CA ARG A 23 5.83 14.24 -4.66
C ARG A 23 6.48 13.42 -3.57
N VAL A 24 7.38 14.04 -2.80
CA VAL A 24 7.95 13.45 -1.58
C VAL A 24 6.88 13.31 -0.50
N THR A 25 7.07 12.38 0.43
CA THR A 25 6.19 12.23 1.58
C THR A 25 6.41 13.35 2.60
N ASP A 26 5.40 13.62 3.42
CA ASP A 26 5.53 14.43 4.63
C ASP A 26 5.58 13.53 5.86
N LEU A 27 6.38 13.92 6.85
CA LEU A 27 6.37 13.29 8.17
C LEU A 27 5.00 13.51 8.83
N LEU A 28 4.32 12.44 9.21
CA LEU A 28 3.10 12.47 10.02
C LEU A 28 3.47 12.64 11.50
N CYS A 29 4.16 11.65 12.06
CA CYS A 29 4.63 11.64 13.45
C CYS A 29 5.69 10.53 13.65
N LYS A 30 6.21 10.41 14.88
CA LYS A 30 7.04 9.28 15.33
C LYS A 30 6.28 8.45 16.35
N VAL A 31 6.46 7.14 16.31
CA VAL A 31 5.88 6.19 17.28
C VAL A 31 6.95 5.20 17.74
N ALA A 32 6.78 4.60 18.91
CA ALA A 32 7.79 3.73 19.52
C ALA A 32 7.61 2.26 19.14
N THR A 33 6.37 1.84 18.86
CA THR A 33 6.01 0.43 18.77
C THR A 33 5.32 0.08 17.46
N GLU A 34 5.45 -1.18 17.03
CA GLU A 34 4.74 -1.70 15.86
C GLU A 34 3.21 -1.64 16.04
N ALA A 35 2.72 -1.81 17.26
CA ALA A 35 1.29 -1.71 17.57
C ALA A 35 0.76 -0.30 17.23
N GLU A 36 1.51 0.75 17.57
CA GLU A 36 1.16 2.12 17.19
C GLU A 36 1.25 2.32 15.67
N VAL A 37 2.25 1.74 15.00
CA VAL A 37 2.32 1.79 13.52
C VAL A 37 1.04 1.22 12.90
N LEU A 38 0.58 0.06 13.39
CA LEU A 38 -0.65 -0.57 12.92
C LEU A 38 -1.88 0.30 13.20
N GLU A 39 -2.01 0.84 14.41
CA GLU A 39 -3.12 1.73 14.78
C GLU A 39 -3.19 2.98 13.88
N TYR A 40 -2.07 3.70 13.73
CA TYR A 40 -2.00 4.89 12.89
C TYR A 40 -2.23 4.57 11.41
N SER A 41 -1.69 3.46 10.89
CA SER A 41 -1.87 3.09 9.49
C SER A 41 -3.34 2.79 9.15
N ALA A 42 -4.02 2.02 10.00
CA ALA A 42 -5.43 1.70 9.85
C ALA A 42 -6.33 2.93 10.06
N ALA A 43 -6.04 3.77 11.06
CA ALA A 43 -6.77 5.02 11.27
C ALA A 43 -6.63 5.99 10.08
N PHE A 44 -5.40 6.16 9.54
CA PHE A 44 -5.16 6.93 8.33
C PHE A 44 -5.92 6.38 7.12
N CYS A 45 -5.89 5.06 6.92
CA CYS A 45 -6.62 4.42 5.84
C CYS A 45 -8.13 4.65 5.95
N GLN A 46 -8.69 4.56 7.15
CA GLN A 46 -10.11 4.83 7.37
C GLN A 46 -10.46 6.30 7.14
N LEU A 47 -9.65 7.23 7.64
CA LEU A 47 -9.85 8.67 7.44
C LEU A 47 -9.84 9.01 5.95
N TYR A 48 -8.88 8.47 5.21
CA TYR A 48 -8.79 8.62 3.76
C TYR A 48 -10.01 8.01 3.05
N ARG A 49 -10.47 6.81 3.43
CA ARG A 49 -11.67 6.17 2.87
C ARG A 49 -12.93 7.02 3.06
N GLU A 50 -13.03 7.73 4.18
CA GLU A 50 -14.20 8.55 4.53
C GLU A 50 -14.18 9.93 3.85
N GLN A 51 -13.01 10.47 3.47
CA GLN A 51 -12.87 11.84 2.99
C GLN A 51 -12.42 11.99 1.52
N ALA A 52 -11.83 10.94 0.94
CA ALA A 52 -11.31 11.00 -0.42
C ALA A 52 -12.44 10.98 -1.45
N HIS A 53 -12.24 11.74 -2.52
CA HIS A 53 -13.12 11.66 -3.68
C HIS A 53 -12.83 10.39 -4.48
N TYR A 54 -13.78 9.96 -5.30
CA TYR A 54 -13.59 8.84 -6.20
C TYR A 54 -12.36 9.05 -7.10
N LEU A 55 -11.47 8.04 -7.16
CA LEU A 55 -10.19 8.05 -7.87
C LEU A 55 -9.15 9.09 -7.41
N GLU A 56 -9.38 9.75 -6.28
CA GLU A 56 -8.41 10.68 -5.71
C GLU A 56 -7.26 9.92 -5.05
N ARG A 57 -6.01 10.16 -5.48
CA ARG A 57 -4.83 9.57 -4.83
C ARG A 57 -4.54 10.25 -3.49
N THR A 58 -3.81 9.57 -2.61
CA THR A 58 -3.47 10.11 -1.27
C THR A 58 -2.69 11.42 -1.33
N ALA A 59 -1.85 11.64 -2.35
CA ALA A 59 -1.09 12.88 -2.49
C ALA A 59 -1.97 14.13 -2.73
N PRO A 60 -2.82 14.18 -3.78
CA PRO A 60 -3.75 15.30 -3.96
C PRO A 60 -4.77 15.41 -2.83
N TRP A 61 -5.16 14.28 -2.21
CA TRP A 61 -6.01 14.32 -1.02
C TRP A 61 -5.34 15.06 0.15
N VAL A 62 -4.08 14.75 0.47
CA VAL A 62 -3.32 15.48 1.51
C VAL A 62 -3.15 16.96 1.15
N GLU A 63 -2.88 17.28 -0.12
CA GLU A 63 -2.79 18.68 -0.59
C GLU A 63 -4.12 19.43 -0.41
N ARG A 64 -5.26 18.77 -0.66
CA ARG A 64 -6.60 19.35 -0.55
C ARG A 64 -7.08 19.51 0.89
N VAL A 65 -6.93 18.46 1.70
CA VAL A 65 -7.41 18.45 3.09
C VAL A 65 -6.48 19.24 4.01
N GLY A 66 -5.17 19.23 3.71
CA GLY A 66 -4.15 19.85 4.53
C GLY A 66 -3.51 18.86 5.50
N LEU A 67 -2.17 18.82 5.48
CA LEU A 67 -1.36 17.94 6.34
C LEU A 67 -1.67 18.15 7.83
N GLU A 68 -1.85 19.40 8.25
CA GLU A 68 -2.07 19.74 9.64
C GLU A 68 -3.43 19.25 10.15
N THR A 69 -4.48 19.37 9.33
CA THR A 69 -5.80 18.82 9.65
C THR A 69 -5.75 17.31 9.83
N ILE A 70 -5.02 16.61 8.97
CA ILE A 70 -4.83 15.15 9.07
C ILE A 70 -4.03 14.78 10.33
N ARG A 71 -2.96 15.53 10.64
CA ARG A 71 -2.17 15.34 11.87
C ARG A 71 -3.03 15.51 13.12
N GLN A 72 -3.84 16.55 13.17
CA GLN A 72 -4.69 16.84 14.32
C GLN A 72 -5.67 15.68 14.56
N ALA A 73 -6.40 15.26 13.54
CA ALA A 73 -7.34 14.13 13.62
C ALA A 73 -6.68 12.82 14.08
N LEU A 74 -5.44 12.55 13.64
CA LEU A 74 -4.72 11.33 14.02
C LEU A 74 -3.98 11.45 15.36
N SER A 75 -3.68 12.66 15.83
CA SER A 75 -3.02 12.88 17.12
C SER A 75 -3.95 12.67 18.32
N ASP A 76 -5.25 12.92 18.16
CA ASP A 76 -6.26 12.61 19.16
C ASP A 76 -6.42 11.08 19.27
N ALA A 77 -6.06 10.53 20.43
CA ALA A 77 -6.12 9.09 20.68
C ALA A 77 -7.55 8.53 20.63
N THR A 78 -8.55 9.31 21.03
CA THR A 78 -9.96 8.89 21.01
C THR A 78 -10.45 8.81 19.57
N GLU A 79 -10.18 9.85 18.78
CA GLU A 79 -10.56 9.88 17.36
C GLU A 79 -9.83 8.81 16.55
N ARG A 80 -8.50 8.70 16.75
CA ARG A 80 -7.67 7.68 16.10
C ARG A 80 -8.16 6.28 16.43
N GLN A 81 -8.49 6.00 17.69
CA GLN A 81 -9.03 4.70 18.07
C GLN A 81 -10.40 4.44 17.44
N ALA A 82 -11.27 5.44 17.35
CA ALA A 82 -12.56 5.30 16.68
C ALA A 82 -12.40 4.99 15.18
N LEU A 83 -11.46 5.65 14.50
CA LEU A 83 -11.09 5.35 13.10
C LEU A 83 -10.54 3.94 12.96
N TYR A 84 -9.62 3.55 13.84
CA TYR A 84 -9.05 2.20 13.88
C TYR A 84 -10.14 1.12 14.00
N GLN A 85 -11.08 1.27 14.94
CA GLN A 85 -12.16 0.30 15.12
C GLN A 85 -13.06 0.19 13.88
N ARG A 86 -13.42 1.32 13.25
CA ARG A 86 -14.20 1.30 11.99
C ARG A 86 -13.44 0.62 10.86
N PHE A 87 -12.11 0.82 10.79
CA PHE A 87 -11.27 0.09 9.85
C PHE A 87 -11.36 -1.42 10.09
N GLN A 88 -11.17 -1.87 11.33
CA GLN A 88 -11.22 -3.30 11.68
C GLN A 88 -12.55 -3.95 11.31
N VAL A 89 -13.67 -3.27 11.54
CA VAL A 89 -15.00 -3.74 11.09
C VAL A 89 -15.04 -3.90 9.57
N SER A 90 -14.50 -2.93 8.81
CA SER A 90 -14.47 -3.01 7.34
C SER A 90 -13.67 -4.21 6.83
N GLN A 91 -12.64 -4.64 7.56
CA GLN A 91 -11.80 -5.77 7.19
C GLN A 91 -12.46 -7.13 7.41
N GLN A 92 -13.52 -7.22 8.24
CA GLN A 92 -14.22 -8.48 8.52
C GLN A 92 -14.96 -9.04 7.30
N ALA A 93 -15.40 -8.16 6.39
CA ALA A 93 -16.07 -8.56 5.15
C ALA A 93 -15.09 -8.93 4.02
N ARG A 94 -13.78 -8.90 4.28
CA ARG A 94 -12.77 -9.18 3.26
C ARG A 94 -12.69 -10.68 2.97
N ILE A 95 -12.96 -11.03 1.72
CA ILE A 95 -12.58 -12.32 1.15
C ILE A 95 -11.19 -12.14 0.56
N ASP A 96 -10.21 -12.93 1.00
CA ASP A 96 -8.87 -12.91 0.41
C ASP A 96 -8.91 -13.59 -0.97
N PRO A 97 -8.74 -12.84 -2.07
CA PRO A 97 -8.79 -13.42 -3.41
C PRO A 97 -7.58 -14.32 -3.70
N TRP A 98 -6.47 -14.14 -2.97
CA TRP A 98 -5.21 -14.85 -3.20
C TRP A 98 -5.08 -16.12 -2.36
N LYS A 99 -5.87 -16.25 -1.30
CA LYS A 99 -5.79 -17.38 -0.35
C LYS A 99 -5.76 -18.73 -1.05
N ARG A 100 -6.65 -18.94 -2.01
CA ARG A 100 -6.77 -20.18 -2.78
C ARG A 100 -5.49 -20.49 -3.59
N HIS A 101 -4.85 -19.48 -4.17
CA HIS A 101 -3.59 -19.62 -4.90
C HIS A 101 -2.42 -19.86 -3.96
N ALA A 102 -2.37 -19.15 -2.82
CA ALA A 102 -1.36 -19.35 -1.79
C ALA A 102 -1.41 -20.77 -1.19
N ASP A 103 -2.61 -21.34 -1.08
CA ASP A 103 -2.85 -22.71 -0.64
C ASP A 103 -2.55 -23.76 -1.73
N GLY A 104 -2.01 -23.35 -2.90
CA GLY A 104 -1.49 -24.23 -3.94
C GLY A 104 -2.46 -24.53 -5.10
N ALA A 105 -3.62 -23.87 -5.17
CA ALA A 105 -4.45 -23.97 -6.36
C ALA A 105 -3.75 -23.32 -7.57
N GLU A 106 -3.98 -23.87 -8.76
CA GLU A 106 -3.49 -23.30 -10.04
C GLU A 106 -1.96 -23.20 -10.17
N GLY A 107 -1.20 -23.99 -9.41
CA GLY A 107 0.28 -24.05 -9.53
C GLY A 107 0.80 -24.39 -10.94
N HIS A 108 -0.05 -24.94 -11.81
CA HIS A 108 0.28 -25.20 -13.21
C HIS A 108 0.40 -23.92 -14.05
N GLU A 109 -0.22 -22.79 -13.66
CA GLU A 109 -0.08 -21.48 -14.34
C GLU A 109 1.36 -20.94 -14.31
N PHE A 110 2.15 -21.37 -13.32
CA PHE A 110 3.55 -20.97 -13.16
C PHE A 110 4.53 -22.01 -13.73
N THR A 111 4.04 -22.98 -14.49
CA THR A 111 4.91 -23.95 -15.18
C THR A 111 5.74 -23.22 -16.23
N PRO A 112 7.08 -23.28 -16.18
CA PRO A 112 7.93 -22.62 -17.17
C PRO A 112 7.62 -23.12 -18.58
N VAL A 113 7.32 -22.19 -19.50
CA VAL A 113 7.18 -22.54 -20.92
C VAL A 113 8.56 -22.86 -21.48
N THR A 114 8.74 -24.11 -21.92
CA THR A 114 9.96 -24.52 -22.61
C THR A 114 9.92 -24.02 -24.04
N VAL A 115 10.73 -23.00 -24.36
CA VAL A 115 10.88 -22.53 -25.75
C VAL A 115 11.83 -23.49 -26.46
N ALA A 116 11.32 -24.33 -27.37
CA ALA A 116 12.14 -25.17 -28.21
C ALA A 116 13.08 -24.31 -29.07
N GLY A 117 14.37 -24.65 -29.07
CA GLY A 117 15.42 -23.90 -29.76
C GLY A 117 15.12 -23.69 -31.25
N ARG A 118 15.44 -22.49 -31.75
CA ARG A 118 15.30 -22.14 -33.17
C ARG A 118 16.04 -23.17 -34.04
N VAL A 119 15.33 -23.80 -34.96
CA VAL A 119 15.94 -24.55 -36.05
C VAL A 119 16.70 -23.55 -36.93
N THR A 120 18.03 -23.57 -36.87
CA THR A 120 18.87 -22.89 -37.85
C THR A 120 18.82 -23.70 -39.14
N ALA A 121 18.10 -23.21 -40.14
CA ALA A 121 18.23 -23.72 -41.49
C ALA A 121 19.62 -23.33 -42.02
N GLU A 122 20.57 -24.26 -41.97
CA GLU A 122 21.80 -24.14 -42.74
C GLU A 122 21.43 -24.19 -44.23
N SER A 123 21.74 -23.11 -44.96
CA SER A 123 21.58 -23.08 -46.41
C SER A 123 22.65 -23.99 -47.02
N SER A 124 22.24 -25.14 -47.55
CA SER A 124 23.05 -25.94 -48.45
C SER A 124 23.17 -25.22 -49.80
N LEU A 125 24.27 -24.49 -49.99
CA LEU A 125 24.80 -24.13 -51.30
C LEU A 125 25.91 -25.14 -51.63
N ASN A 126 25.60 -26.11 -52.49
CA ASN A 126 26.59 -26.88 -53.21
C ASN A 126 26.14 -27.06 -54.67
N HIS A 127 26.98 -26.46 -55.55
CA HIS A 127 27.13 -26.62 -57.00
C HIS A 127 26.15 -25.88 -57.91
#